data_AF-A0A2M7EDZ2-F1
#
_entry.id   AF-A0A2M7EDZ2-F1
#
_cell.length_a   1.000
_cell.length_b   1.000
_cell.length_c   1.000
_cell.angle_alpha   90.00
_cell.angle_beta   90.00
_cell.angle_gamma   90.00
#
_symmetry.space_group_name_H-M   'P 1'
#
loop_
_entity.id
_entity.type
_entity.pdbx_description
1 polymer ?
#
loop_
_entity_poly.entity_id
_entity_poly.type
_entity_poly.pdbx_seq_one_letter_code
_entity_poly.pdbx_strand_id
1 'polypeptide(L)'
;MKRFCLAAAIFLIFSPYAHADVTYTIKKGDTLSRVSKKFKVSAKEIRSLNNLKKSARLKIGKTLTVKKTGPKTYTVKKGDSINKIAKKFNIDAEELKDINLLNSDSLKRGQKLLLEAQPEPETETAKINLEDEIKDISESEEIAEMSTKDRVILFAKKFINIPYKFGGSSIMGIDCSAYVQKVYSIIGINLPRSARLQFKEGEVVDRDSLSIGDLVFFKTYASFPSHVGIYLGNDLFIHASSKNKKVSIDSLKTPYYFKRFIGGKRFIIDNAEIEITKQLNEG
;
A
#
# COMPACT_ATOMS: atom_id res chain seq x y z
N MET A 1 -41.97 -20.88 3.10
CA MET A 1 -40.57 -21.05 2.66
C MET A 1 -39.68 -20.17 3.53
N LYS A 2 -38.74 -20.78 4.26
CA LYS A 2 -37.98 -20.13 5.34
C LYS A 2 -36.93 -19.16 4.76
N ARG A 3 -36.88 -17.94 5.28
CA ARG A 3 -35.83 -16.94 4.99
C ARG A 3 -34.53 -17.40 5.65
N PHE A 4 -33.52 -17.75 4.85
CA PHE A 4 -32.15 -17.92 5.33
C PHE A 4 -31.45 -16.55 5.29
N CYS A 5 -31.43 -15.86 6.43
CA CYS A 5 -30.43 -14.82 6.68
C CYS A 5 -29.14 -15.53 7.07
N LEU A 6 -28.25 -15.78 6.10
CA LEU A 6 -26.89 -16.20 6.39
C LEU A 6 -26.09 -14.93 6.74
N ALA A 7 -25.96 -14.67 8.04
CA ALA A 7 -25.01 -13.71 8.55
C ALA A 7 -23.61 -14.20 8.20
N ALA A 8 -22.90 -13.48 7.32
CA ALA A 8 -21.47 -13.68 7.11
C ALA A 8 -20.75 -13.28 8.41
N ALA A 9 -20.56 -14.26 9.29
CA ALA A 9 -19.63 -14.14 10.39
C ALA A 9 -18.23 -14.05 9.79
N ILE A 10 -17.72 -12.82 9.66
CA ILE A 10 -16.31 -12.56 9.41
C ILE A 10 -15.58 -13.17 10.62
N PHE A 11 -15.08 -14.39 10.46
CA PHE A 11 -14.08 -14.95 11.34
C PHE A 11 -12.83 -14.08 11.15
N LEU A 12 -12.73 -13.01 11.94
CA LEU A 12 -11.46 -12.39 12.24
C LEU A 12 -10.65 -13.48 12.92
N ILE A 13 -9.84 -14.19 12.13
CA ILE A 13 -8.79 -15.04 12.65
C ILE A 13 -7.97 -14.11 13.54
N PHE A 14 -8.13 -14.28 14.85
CA PHE A 14 -7.24 -13.71 15.86
C PHE A 14 -5.90 -14.41 15.67
N SER A 15 -5.18 -14.03 14.62
CA SER A 15 -3.78 -14.33 14.53
C SER A 15 -3.11 -13.61 15.70
N PRO A 16 -2.34 -14.32 16.55
CA PRO A 16 -1.58 -13.70 17.62
C PRO A 16 -0.43 -12.94 16.97
N TYR A 17 -0.74 -11.78 16.37
CA TYR A 17 0.22 -11.02 15.59
C TYR A 17 1.34 -10.52 16.51
N ALA A 18 2.54 -11.01 16.20
CA ALA A 18 3.80 -10.55 16.73
C ALA A 18 3.87 -9.02 16.80
N HIS A 19 4.45 -8.53 17.88
CA HIS A 19 4.65 -7.11 18.11
C HIS A 19 5.74 -6.60 17.17
N ALA A 20 5.53 -5.45 16.53
CA ALA A 20 6.56 -4.83 15.71
C ALA A 20 7.71 -4.34 16.61
N ASP A 21 8.91 -4.80 16.30
CA ASP A 21 10.14 -4.39 16.94
C ASP A 21 10.55 -3.00 16.43
N VAL A 22 10.75 -2.04 17.33
CA VAL A 22 11.20 -0.68 17.03
C VAL A 22 12.70 -0.58 17.27
N THR A 23 13.45 0.11 16.41
CA THR A 23 14.87 0.38 16.66
C THR A 23 15.07 1.76 17.31
N TYR A 24 15.93 1.83 18.32
CA TYR A 24 16.25 3.04 19.09
C TYR A 24 17.76 3.29 19.11
N THR A 25 18.20 4.43 18.57
CA THR A 25 19.62 4.84 18.62
C THR A 25 19.98 5.38 20.00
N ILE A 26 20.96 4.73 20.65
CA ILE A 26 21.48 5.06 21.98
C ILE A 26 22.09 6.47 21.96
N LYS A 27 21.66 7.32 22.89
CA LYS A 27 22.15 8.69 23.09
C LYS A 27 23.11 8.77 24.29
N LYS A 28 23.87 9.88 24.37
CA LYS A 28 24.77 10.15 25.50
C LYS A 28 23.98 10.13 26.82
N GLY A 29 24.42 9.30 27.77
CA GLY A 29 23.78 9.15 29.08
C GLY A 29 22.64 8.11 29.15
N ASP A 30 22.35 7.41 28.06
CA ASP A 30 21.35 6.33 28.08
C ASP A 30 21.84 5.12 28.88
N THR A 31 20.89 4.53 29.61
CA THR A 31 21.04 3.22 30.28
C THR A 31 19.87 2.33 29.87
N LEU A 32 20.04 1.01 29.94
CA LEU A 32 18.94 0.07 29.68
C LEU A 32 17.71 0.36 30.55
N SER A 33 17.91 0.86 31.78
CA SER A 33 16.81 1.25 32.68
C SER A 33 16.05 2.48 32.18
N ARG A 34 16.75 3.51 31.69
CA ARG A 34 16.11 4.69 31.11
C ARG A 34 15.37 4.36 29.82
N VAL A 35 15.98 3.55 28.96
CA VAL A 35 15.36 3.07 27.71
C VAL A 35 14.14 2.19 28.04
N SER A 36 14.26 1.27 28.99
CA SER A 36 13.16 0.44 29.51
C SER A 36 11.96 1.26 29.96
N LYS A 37 12.18 2.28 30.79
CA LYS A 37 11.11 3.18 31.25
C LYS A 37 10.48 3.96 30.10
N LYS A 38 11.28 4.45 29.16
CA LYS A 38 10.83 5.22 28.00
C LYS A 38 9.88 4.40 27.11
N PHE A 39 10.23 3.15 26.85
CA PHE A 39 9.46 2.27 25.97
C PHE A 39 8.44 1.41 26.72
N LYS A 40 8.39 1.48 28.06
CA LYS A 40 7.55 0.64 28.92
C LYS A 40 7.77 -0.86 28.69
N VAL A 41 9.00 -1.23 28.36
CA VAL A 41 9.46 -2.62 28.16
C VAL A 41 10.44 -2.96 29.25
N SER A 42 10.45 -4.18 29.76
CA SER A 42 11.42 -4.55 30.79
C SER A 42 12.86 -4.49 30.27
N ALA A 43 13.81 -4.01 31.09
CA ALA A 43 15.23 -4.00 30.72
C ALA A 43 15.77 -5.41 30.39
N LYS A 44 15.18 -6.46 31.00
CA LYS A 44 15.47 -7.87 30.69
C LYS A 44 15.09 -8.21 29.25
N GLU A 45 13.90 -7.83 28.83
CA GLU A 45 13.36 -8.10 27.50
C GLU A 45 14.12 -7.31 26.42
N ILE A 46 14.39 -6.02 26.63
CA ILE A 46 15.27 -5.24 25.73
C ILE A 46 16.64 -5.91 25.59
N ARG A 47 17.21 -6.34 26.71
CA ARG A 47 18.51 -7.03 26.70
C ARG A 47 18.46 -8.33 25.90
N SER A 48 17.42 -9.14 26.08
CA SER A 48 17.20 -10.39 25.35
C SER A 48 17.03 -10.15 23.84
N LEU A 49 16.24 -9.15 23.44
CA LEU A 49 16.02 -8.80 22.02
C LEU A 49 17.30 -8.34 21.31
N ASN A 50 18.25 -7.78 22.05
CA ASN A 50 19.50 -7.24 21.50
C ASN A 50 20.71 -8.14 21.73
N ASN A 51 20.50 -9.39 22.19
CA ASN A 51 21.58 -10.32 22.52
C ASN A 51 22.65 -9.72 23.45
N LEU A 52 22.22 -8.86 24.38
CA LEU A 52 23.13 -8.13 25.27
C LEU A 52 23.42 -8.96 26.53
N LYS A 53 24.68 -8.98 26.96
CA LYS A 53 25.06 -9.54 28.28
C LYS A 53 24.52 -8.65 29.41
N LYS A 54 24.32 -9.20 30.62
CA LYS A 54 23.88 -8.42 31.80
C LYS A 54 24.81 -7.24 32.13
N SER A 55 26.09 -7.40 31.87
CA SER A 55 27.14 -6.39 32.07
C SER A 55 27.39 -5.49 30.85
N ALA A 56 26.62 -5.65 29.76
CA ALA A 56 26.87 -4.90 28.54
C ALA A 56 26.65 -3.40 28.76
N ARG A 57 27.66 -2.61 28.36
CA ARG A 57 27.56 -1.14 28.32
C ARG A 57 26.95 -0.70 26.99
N LEU A 58 25.98 0.20 27.04
CA LEU A 58 25.37 0.79 25.85
C LEU A 58 26.37 1.74 25.19
N LYS A 59 26.67 1.52 23.91
CA LYS A 59 27.54 2.40 23.12
C LYS A 59 26.69 3.43 22.40
N ILE A 60 27.03 4.71 22.58
CA ILE A 60 26.37 5.84 21.90
C ILE A 60 26.40 5.60 20.38
N GLY A 61 25.28 5.88 19.71
CA GLY A 61 25.12 5.70 18.27
C GLY A 61 24.79 4.27 17.83
N LYS A 62 24.86 3.26 18.72
CA LYS A 62 24.35 1.92 18.42
C LYS A 62 22.83 1.88 18.57
N THR A 63 22.19 1.03 17.79
CA THR A 63 20.74 0.81 17.84
C THR A 63 20.39 -0.30 18.83
N LEU A 64 19.23 -0.16 19.47
CA LEU A 64 18.59 -1.18 20.29
C LEU A 64 17.22 -1.49 19.72
N THR A 65 16.94 -2.77 19.52
CA THR A 65 15.60 -3.30 19.25
C THR A 65 14.78 -3.28 20.54
N VAL A 66 13.61 -2.65 20.52
CA VAL A 66 12.68 -2.55 21.64
C VAL A 66 11.27 -2.90 21.16
N LYS A 67 10.57 -3.74 21.91
CA LYS A 67 9.22 -4.19 21.56
C LYS A 67 8.18 -3.13 21.95
N LYS A 68 7.43 -2.55 21.01
CA LYS A 68 6.37 -1.59 21.39
C LYS A 68 5.18 -2.35 21.99
N THR A 69 4.86 -2.10 23.26
CA THR A 69 3.68 -2.66 23.93
C THR A 69 2.62 -1.58 24.13
N GLY A 70 1.43 -1.77 23.55
CA GLY A 70 0.36 -0.79 23.61
C GLY A 70 -0.82 -1.14 22.70
N PRO A 71 -1.94 -0.40 22.78
CA PRO A 71 -3.07 -0.58 21.88
C PRO A 71 -2.70 -0.18 20.45
N LYS A 72 -3.07 -1.00 19.46
CA LYS A 72 -2.82 -0.74 18.03
C LYS A 72 -3.69 0.37 17.45
N THR A 73 -4.85 0.60 18.06
CA THR A 73 -5.81 1.59 17.61
C THR A 73 -6.39 2.40 18.76
N TYR A 74 -6.93 3.57 18.45
CA TYR A 74 -7.57 4.48 19.38
C TYR A 74 -8.80 5.12 18.75
N THR A 75 -9.91 5.13 19.47
CA THR A 75 -11.13 5.83 19.04
C THR A 75 -11.15 7.25 19.62
N VAL A 76 -11.21 8.25 18.73
CA VAL A 76 -11.23 9.68 19.07
C VAL A 76 -12.42 10.03 19.96
N LYS A 77 -12.14 10.66 21.10
CA LYS A 77 -13.11 11.11 22.09
C LYS A 77 -13.34 12.62 22.01
N LYS A 78 -14.39 13.11 22.67
CA LYS A 78 -14.69 14.55 22.77
C LYS A 78 -13.50 15.29 23.42
N GLY A 79 -12.99 16.32 22.74
CA GLY A 79 -11.87 17.15 23.24
C GLY A 79 -10.46 16.64 22.89
N ASP A 80 -10.37 15.53 22.15
CA ASP A 80 -9.11 15.03 21.62
C ASP A 80 -8.57 15.92 20.49
N SER A 81 -7.24 15.94 20.36
CA SER A 81 -6.51 16.49 19.23
C SER A 81 -5.33 15.58 18.89
N ILE A 82 -4.77 15.72 17.69
CA ILE A 82 -3.60 14.93 17.25
C ILE A 82 -2.48 15.02 18.27
N ASN A 83 -2.10 16.24 18.68
CA ASN A 83 -1.04 16.46 19.68
C ASN A 83 -1.32 15.80 21.04
N LYS A 84 -2.57 15.82 21.52
CA LYS A 84 -2.93 15.18 22.80
C LYS A 84 -2.84 13.65 22.70
N ILE A 85 -3.30 13.07 21.60
CA ILE A 85 -3.27 11.63 21.36
C ILE A 85 -1.82 11.17 21.15
N ALA A 86 -1.06 11.85 20.29
CA ALA A 86 0.35 11.58 20.03
C ALA A 86 1.16 11.59 21.34
N LYS A 87 1.01 12.64 22.16
CA LYS A 87 1.66 12.72 23.48
C LYS A 87 1.23 11.59 24.43
N LYS A 88 -0.05 11.24 24.45
CA LYS A 88 -0.59 10.17 25.31
C LYS A 88 0.01 8.80 24.97
N PHE A 89 0.19 8.52 23.68
CA PHE A 89 0.75 7.26 23.21
C PHE A 89 2.25 7.31 22.94
N ASN A 90 2.89 8.46 23.21
CA ASN A 90 4.30 8.69 22.97
C ASN A 90 4.71 8.37 21.51
N ILE A 91 3.89 8.85 20.58
CA ILE A 91 4.07 8.81 19.13
C ILE A 91 4.33 10.24 18.67
N ASP A 92 5.13 10.44 17.63
CA ASP A 92 5.24 11.76 17.01
C ASP A 92 3.89 12.19 16.39
N ALA A 93 3.56 13.48 16.46
CA ALA A 93 2.27 13.96 15.96
C ALA A 93 2.16 13.83 14.43
N GLU A 94 3.29 14.01 13.72
CA GLU A 94 3.35 13.84 12.27
C GLU A 94 3.34 12.35 11.92
N GLU A 95 4.08 11.51 12.65
CA GLU A 95 4.02 10.06 12.50
C GLU A 95 2.57 9.52 12.69
N LEU A 96 1.85 10.03 13.69
CA LEU A 96 0.46 9.66 13.92
C LEU A 96 -0.44 10.08 12.74
N LYS A 97 -0.17 11.23 12.12
CA LYS A 97 -0.89 11.69 10.92
C LYS A 97 -0.60 10.81 9.72
N ASP A 98 0.68 10.49 9.49
CA ASP A 98 1.15 9.68 8.37
C ASP A 98 0.55 8.28 8.40
N ILE A 99 0.59 7.60 9.55
CA ILE A 99 0.01 6.25 9.73
C ILE A 99 -1.49 6.25 9.41
N ASN A 100 -2.18 7.37 9.66
CA ASN A 100 -3.62 7.52 9.49
C ASN A 100 -4.02 8.25 8.21
N LEU A 101 -3.06 8.57 7.34
CA LEU A 101 -3.27 9.32 6.09
C LEU A 101 -4.05 10.63 6.32
N LEU A 102 -3.75 11.35 7.42
CA LEU A 102 -4.43 12.58 7.79
C LEU A 102 -3.79 13.78 7.10
N ASN A 103 -4.55 14.44 6.23
CA ASN A 103 -4.12 15.66 5.53
C ASN A 103 -4.38 16.95 6.35
N SER A 104 -4.92 16.83 7.57
CA SER A 104 -5.20 17.96 8.47
C SER A 104 -5.25 17.52 9.93
N ASP A 105 -5.23 18.49 10.86
CA ASP A 105 -5.30 18.22 12.29
C ASP A 105 -6.72 17.94 12.83
N SER A 106 -7.73 17.99 11.94
CA SER A 106 -9.12 17.80 12.31
C SER A 106 -9.46 16.34 12.55
N LEU A 107 -10.00 16.04 13.75
CA LEU A 107 -10.42 14.70 14.15
C LEU A 107 -11.92 14.67 14.44
N LYS A 108 -12.62 13.65 13.91
CA LYS A 108 -14.05 13.43 14.19
C LYS A 108 -14.22 12.53 15.41
N ARG A 109 -15.15 12.86 16.30
CA ARG A 109 -15.54 11.96 17.40
C ARG A 109 -15.94 10.60 16.83
N GLY A 110 -15.42 9.52 17.41
CA GLY A 110 -15.67 8.15 16.94
C GLY A 110 -14.75 7.69 15.82
N GLN A 111 -13.93 8.58 15.24
CA GLN A 111 -12.90 8.20 14.29
C GLN A 111 -11.91 7.23 14.94
N LYS A 112 -11.59 6.14 14.25
CA LYS A 112 -10.60 5.16 14.69
C LYS A 112 -9.26 5.53 14.08
N LEU A 113 -8.25 5.73 14.93
CA LEU A 113 -6.87 5.99 14.54
C LEU A 113 -6.02 4.74 14.81
N LEU A 114 -5.07 4.48 13.94
CA LEU A 114 -3.95 3.56 14.11
C LEU A 114 -2.85 4.24 14.94
N LEU A 115 -2.24 3.52 15.89
CA LEU A 115 -1.19 4.01 16.80
C LEU A 115 0.19 3.41 16.52
N GLU A 116 0.23 2.52 15.54
CA GLU A 116 1.43 1.94 14.99
C GLU A 116 1.19 1.76 13.49
N ALA A 117 2.22 1.99 12.69
CA ALA A 117 2.22 1.50 11.33
C ALA A 117 1.94 -0.01 11.42
N GLN A 118 1.06 -0.53 10.57
CA GLN A 118 1.09 -1.97 10.32
C GLN A 118 2.53 -2.30 9.95
N PRO A 119 3.14 -3.37 10.49
CA PRO A 119 4.45 -3.78 10.01
C PRO A 119 4.36 -3.78 8.48
N GLU A 120 5.23 -3.00 7.85
CA GLU A 120 5.43 -3.15 6.42
C GLU A 120 5.65 -4.65 6.16
N PRO A 121 5.29 -5.19 4.99
CA PRO A 121 5.68 -6.55 4.64
C PRO A 121 7.22 -6.60 4.50
N GLU A 122 7.90 -6.63 5.64
CA GLU A 122 9.30 -6.91 5.87
C GLU A 122 9.44 -8.41 6.08
N THR A 123 9.13 -9.18 5.05
CA THR A 123 9.91 -10.37 4.72
C THR A 123 9.83 -10.61 3.22
N GLU A 124 10.96 -11.02 2.65
CA GLU A 124 11.07 -11.51 1.27
C GLU A 124 10.03 -12.63 0.99
N THR A 125 9.63 -13.38 2.01
CA THR A 125 8.55 -14.38 1.96
C THR A 125 7.14 -13.80 1.73
N ALA A 126 6.78 -12.65 2.30
CA ALA A 126 5.46 -12.04 2.05
C ALA A 126 5.37 -11.41 0.65
N LYS A 127 6.53 -10.99 0.10
CA LYS A 127 6.63 -10.56 -1.30
C LYS A 127 6.46 -11.77 -2.21
N ILE A 128 7.25 -12.84 -2.03
CA ILE A 128 7.16 -14.07 -2.85
C ILE A 128 5.73 -14.61 -2.90
N ASN A 129 5.01 -14.63 -1.77
CA ASN A 129 3.61 -15.08 -1.72
C ASN A 129 2.61 -14.19 -2.48
N LEU A 130 2.94 -12.93 -2.78
CA LEU A 130 2.01 -12.03 -3.48
C LEU A 130 1.88 -12.40 -4.96
N GLU A 131 2.95 -12.88 -5.61
CA GLU A 131 2.86 -13.32 -7.02
C GLU A 131 2.03 -14.61 -7.12
N ASP A 132 2.21 -15.54 -6.19
CA ASP A 132 1.39 -16.76 -6.10
C ASP A 132 -0.07 -16.44 -5.73
N GLU A 133 -0.31 -15.54 -4.77
CA GLU A 133 -1.67 -15.10 -4.40
C GLU A 133 -2.39 -14.40 -5.56
N ILE A 134 -1.68 -13.55 -6.33
CA ILE A 134 -2.25 -12.91 -7.52
C ILE A 134 -2.62 -13.94 -8.57
N LYS A 135 -1.79 -14.97 -8.75
CA LYS A 135 -2.04 -16.05 -9.70
C LYS A 135 -3.27 -16.86 -9.28
N ASP A 136 -3.33 -17.31 -8.03
CA ASP A 136 -4.44 -18.08 -7.49
C ASP A 136 -5.77 -17.29 -7.56
N ILE A 137 -5.73 -16.00 -7.23
CA ILE A 137 -6.90 -15.11 -7.36
C ILE A 137 -7.31 -14.98 -8.83
N SER A 138 -6.36 -14.78 -9.75
CA SER A 138 -6.67 -14.62 -11.17
C SER A 138 -7.31 -15.85 -11.82
N GLU A 139 -7.12 -17.04 -11.25
CA GLU A 139 -7.67 -18.30 -11.74
C GLU A 139 -8.99 -18.70 -11.04
N SER A 140 -9.50 -17.90 -10.10
CA SER A 140 -10.73 -18.23 -9.35
C SER A 140 -12.02 -17.86 -10.10
N GLU A 141 -13.06 -18.70 -9.94
CA GLU A 141 -14.38 -18.49 -10.57
C GLU A 141 -15.04 -17.16 -10.16
N GLU A 142 -14.82 -16.70 -8.92
CA GLU A 142 -15.36 -15.42 -8.43
C GLU A 142 -14.79 -14.23 -9.20
N ILE A 143 -13.52 -14.28 -9.61
CA ILE A 143 -12.86 -13.23 -10.40
C ILE A 143 -13.32 -13.28 -11.87
N ALA A 144 -13.60 -14.47 -12.41
CA ALA A 144 -14.11 -14.62 -13.78
C ALA A 144 -15.45 -13.88 -13.98
N GLU A 145 -16.31 -13.89 -12.96
CA GLU A 145 -17.62 -13.21 -12.96
C GLU A 145 -17.51 -11.69 -12.68
N MET A 146 -16.37 -11.19 -12.19
CA MET A 146 -16.17 -9.75 -11.97
C MET A 146 -16.03 -8.98 -13.28
N SER A 147 -16.55 -7.75 -13.31
CA SER A 147 -16.30 -6.85 -14.44
C SER A 147 -14.80 -6.58 -14.58
N THR A 148 -14.31 -6.39 -15.81
CA THR A 148 -12.88 -6.13 -16.01
C THR A 148 -12.41 -4.88 -15.27
N LYS A 149 -13.25 -3.85 -15.15
CA LYS A 149 -12.91 -2.63 -14.40
C LYS A 149 -12.66 -2.95 -12.93
N ASP A 150 -13.47 -3.82 -12.33
CA ASP A 150 -13.30 -4.23 -10.94
C ASP A 150 -12.06 -5.11 -10.78
N ARG A 151 -11.77 -6.00 -11.74
CA ARG A 151 -10.51 -6.77 -11.75
C ARG A 151 -9.29 -5.86 -11.80
N VAL A 152 -9.28 -4.85 -12.70
CA VAL A 152 -8.18 -3.87 -12.79
C VAL A 152 -7.99 -3.16 -11.47
N ILE A 153 -9.08 -2.68 -10.84
CA ILE A 153 -8.98 -2.00 -9.53
C ILE A 153 -8.44 -2.96 -8.46
N LEU A 154 -8.95 -4.18 -8.39
CA LEU A 154 -8.56 -5.19 -7.41
C LEU A 154 -7.05 -5.47 -7.52
N PHE A 155 -6.59 -5.84 -8.70
CA PHE A 155 -5.18 -6.16 -8.93
C PHE A 155 -4.30 -4.93 -8.77
N ALA A 156 -4.70 -3.76 -9.29
CA ALA A 156 -3.94 -2.54 -9.11
C ALA A 156 -3.69 -2.22 -7.63
N LYS A 157 -4.71 -2.39 -6.76
CA LYS A 157 -4.61 -2.14 -5.31
C LYS A 157 -3.76 -3.15 -4.56
N LYS A 158 -3.67 -4.41 -5.01
CA LYS A 158 -2.81 -5.44 -4.39
C LYS A 158 -1.31 -5.06 -4.41
N PHE A 159 -0.91 -4.19 -5.33
CA PHE A 159 0.48 -3.72 -5.45
C PHE A 159 0.79 -2.51 -4.57
N ILE A 160 -0.20 -1.92 -3.86
CA ILE A 160 0.05 -0.78 -2.99
C ILE A 160 1.18 -1.08 -2.00
N ASN A 161 2.06 -0.10 -1.78
CA ASN A 161 3.27 -0.20 -0.98
C ASN A 161 4.43 -1.02 -1.57
N ILE A 162 4.29 -1.65 -2.75
CA ILE A 162 5.47 -2.23 -3.42
C ILE A 162 6.50 -1.13 -3.68
N PRO A 163 7.78 -1.31 -3.30
CA PRO A 163 8.79 -0.28 -3.44
C PRO A 163 8.98 0.18 -4.88
N TYR A 164 9.20 1.48 -5.05
CA TYR A 164 9.58 2.03 -6.34
C TYR A 164 11.04 1.73 -6.63
N LYS A 165 11.33 1.19 -7.81
CA LYS A 165 12.70 1.05 -8.33
C LYS A 165 12.71 1.42 -9.81
N PHE A 166 13.51 2.40 -10.19
CA PHE A 166 13.66 2.81 -11.59
C PHE A 166 14.17 1.63 -12.44
N GLY A 167 13.48 1.32 -13.54
CA GLY A 167 13.78 0.15 -14.38
C GLY A 167 13.37 -1.19 -13.75
N GLY A 168 12.86 -1.20 -12.51
CA GLY A 168 12.45 -2.41 -11.80
C GLY A 168 11.16 -3.00 -12.36
N SER A 169 11.05 -4.33 -12.27
CA SER A 169 9.91 -5.11 -12.78
C SER A 169 9.46 -6.21 -11.84
N SER A 170 9.85 -6.17 -10.56
CA SER A 170 9.46 -7.19 -9.57
C SER A 170 8.81 -6.56 -8.34
N ILE A 171 8.15 -7.39 -7.54
CA ILE A 171 7.58 -7.05 -6.24
C ILE A 171 8.61 -6.53 -5.20
N MET A 172 9.90 -6.75 -5.41
CA MET A 172 10.97 -6.17 -4.58
C MET A 172 11.27 -4.72 -4.97
N GLY A 173 10.85 -4.30 -6.15
CA GLY A 173 11.08 -2.97 -6.70
C GLY A 173 10.56 -2.86 -8.13
N ILE A 174 9.59 -1.98 -8.35
CA ILE A 174 8.90 -1.82 -9.63
C ILE A 174 8.86 -0.35 -10.07
N ASP A 175 8.96 -0.11 -11.39
CA ASP A 175 8.71 1.22 -11.95
C ASP A 175 7.27 1.39 -12.47
N CYS A 176 6.95 2.62 -12.88
CA CYS A 176 5.60 2.99 -13.29
C CYS A 176 5.06 2.13 -14.43
N SER A 177 5.85 1.94 -15.49
CA SER A 177 5.43 1.20 -16.67
C SER A 177 5.42 -0.32 -16.48
N ALA A 178 6.36 -0.87 -15.70
CA ALA A 178 6.34 -2.29 -15.34
C ALA A 178 5.16 -2.62 -14.42
N TYR A 179 4.81 -1.70 -13.51
CA TYR A 179 3.63 -1.85 -12.66
C TYR A 179 2.36 -1.95 -13.49
N VAL A 180 2.14 -1.00 -14.39
CA VAL A 180 1.00 -1.01 -15.29
C VAL A 180 1.00 -2.26 -16.18
N GLN A 181 2.15 -2.66 -16.71
CA GLN A 181 2.29 -3.89 -17.51
C GLN A 181 1.85 -5.13 -16.72
N LYS A 182 2.29 -5.30 -15.46
CA LYS A 182 1.88 -6.43 -14.62
C LYS A 182 0.38 -6.44 -14.32
N VAL A 183 -0.23 -5.28 -14.05
CA VAL A 183 -1.67 -5.21 -13.77
C VAL A 183 -2.48 -5.61 -15.01
N TYR A 184 -2.09 -5.13 -16.19
CA TYR A 184 -2.81 -5.38 -17.44
C TYR A 184 -2.56 -6.79 -17.99
N SER A 185 -1.40 -7.39 -17.74
CA SER A 185 -1.16 -8.78 -18.15
C SER A 185 -2.09 -9.77 -17.45
N ILE A 186 -2.49 -9.50 -16.20
CA ILE A 186 -3.42 -10.35 -15.44
C ILE A 186 -4.82 -10.38 -16.10
N ILE A 187 -5.19 -9.33 -16.83
CA ILE A 187 -6.44 -9.27 -17.58
C ILE A 187 -6.24 -9.51 -19.09
N GLY A 188 -5.14 -10.16 -19.48
CA GLY A 188 -4.87 -10.57 -20.86
C GLY A 188 -4.30 -9.48 -21.77
N ILE A 189 -4.00 -8.28 -21.27
CA ILE A 189 -3.49 -7.16 -22.08
C ILE A 189 -1.98 -7.05 -21.94
N ASN A 190 -1.27 -7.38 -23.01
CA ASN A 190 0.19 -7.29 -23.08
C ASN A 190 0.62 -5.88 -23.49
N LEU A 191 1.15 -5.13 -22.53
CA LEU A 191 1.65 -3.77 -22.76
C LEU A 191 3.16 -3.74 -23.02
N PRO A 192 3.67 -2.81 -23.85
CA PRO A 192 5.10 -2.57 -23.97
C PRO A 192 5.75 -2.18 -22.63
N ARG A 193 7.06 -2.43 -22.48
CA ARG A 193 7.77 -2.21 -21.21
C ARG A 193 7.84 -0.76 -20.75
N SER A 194 7.82 0.22 -21.66
CA SER A 194 8.06 1.63 -21.33
C SER A 194 6.81 2.50 -21.46
N ALA A 195 6.66 3.49 -20.57
CA ALA A 195 5.57 4.47 -20.63
C ALA A 195 5.50 5.19 -22.00
N ARG A 196 6.65 5.41 -22.64
CA ARG A 196 6.73 6.01 -23.98
C ARG A 196 6.04 5.15 -25.04
N LEU A 197 6.27 3.84 -25.01
CA LEU A 197 5.66 2.91 -25.96
C LEU A 197 4.18 2.67 -25.61
N GLN A 198 3.85 2.50 -24.33
CA GLN A 198 2.46 2.35 -23.87
C GLN A 198 1.58 3.53 -24.30
N PHE A 199 2.11 4.75 -24.35
CA PHE A 199 1.39 5.94 -24.82
C PHE A 199 1.09 5.93 -26.33
N LYS A 200 1.74 5.05 -27.11
CA LYS A 200 1.42 4.90 -28.54
C LYS A 200 0.28 3.91 -28.77
N GLU A 201 0.02 3.05 -27.80
CA GLU A 201 -1.02 2.03 -27.86
C GLU A 201 -2.38 2.57 -27.38
N GLY A 202 -3.45 1.84 -27.69
CA GLY A 202 -4.81 2.12 -27.22
C GLY A 202 -5.46 3.38 -27.81
N GLU A 203 -6.75 3.53 -27.53
CA GLU A 203 -7.55 4.69 -27.92
C GLU A 203 -7.16 5.93 -27.11
N VAL A 204 -7.12 7.09 -27.76
CA VAL A 204 -6.84 8.36 -27.08
C VAL A 204 -8.03 8.78 -26.23
N VAL A 205 -7.78 9.17 -24.99
CA VAL A 205 -8.81 9.66 -24.07
C VAL A 205 -8.39 11.01 -23.50
N ASP A 206 -9.27 11.99 -23.65
CA ASP A 206 -9.11 13.30 -23.01
C ASP A 206 -9.39 13.23 -21.51
N ARG A 207 -8.84 14.19 -20.77
CA ARG A 207 -8.92 14.23 -19.31
C ARG A 207 -10.35 14.13 -18.78
N ASP A 208 -11.27 14.85 -19.39
CA ASP A 208 -12.67 14.93 -18.95
C ASP A 208 -13.49 13.68 -19.33
N SER A 209 -12.93 12.83 -20.20
CA SER A 209 -13.51 11.58 -20.68
C SER A 209 -12.89 10.34 -20.02
N LEU A 210 -12.00 10.53 -19.04
CA LEU A 210 -11.33 9.45 -18.32
C LEU A 210 -12.35 8.58 -17.58
N SER A 211 -12.22 7.27 -17.80
CA SER A 211 -12.98 6.21 -17.14
C SER A 211 -12.04 5.31 -16.35
N ILE A 212 -12.57 4.68 -15.29
CA ILE A 212 -11.84 3.69 -14.49
C ILE A 212 -11.16 2.68 -15.41
N GLY A 213 -9.86 2.46 -15.18
CA GLY A 213 -9.04 1.58 -16.01
C GLY A 213 -8.45 2.24 -17.26
N ASP A 214 -8.59 3.54 -17.45
CA ASP A 214 -7.78 4.26 -18.44
C ASP A 214 -6.37 4.48 -17.87
N LEU A 215 -5.36 4.38 -18.73
CA LEU A 215 -4.00 4.75 -18.38
C LEU A 215 -3.82 6.26 -18.50
N VAL A 216 -3.21 6.88 -17.50
CA VAL A 216 -2.93 8.33 -17.48
C VAL A 216 -1.42 8.57 -17.59
N PHE A 217 -1.03 9.48 -18.49
CA PHE A 217 0.38 9.70 -18.84
C PHE A 217 0.86 11.11 -18.50
N PHE A 218 2.14 11.21 -18.18
CA PHE A 218 2.77 12.47 -17.78
C PHE A 218 4.18 12.64 -18.33
N LYS A 219 4.60 13.91 -18.49
CA LYS A 219 6.00 14.31 -18.68
C LYS A 219 6.58 14.76 -17.33
N THR A 220 7.33 13.88 -16.67
CA THR A 220 7.86 14.12 -15.31
C THR A 220 9.34 14.47 -15.32
N TYR A 221 10.19 13.56 -15.81
CA TYR A 221 11.65 13.70 -15.85
C TYR A 221 12.20 13.79 -17.27
N ALA A 222 11.36 13.61 -18.30
CA ALA A 222 11.75 13.73 -19.70
C ALA A 222 10.71 14.50 -20.52
N SER A 223 11.12 14.96 -21.71
CA SER A 223 10.28 15.72 -22.64
C SER A 223 9.21 14.89 -23.37
N PHE A 224 9.35 13.56 -23.31
CA PHE A 224 8.43 12.56 -23.85
C PHE A 224 7.63 11.89 -22.69
N PRO A 225 6.57 11.09 -22.97
CA PRO A 225 5.82 10.38 -21.94
C PRO A 225 6.75 9.53 -21.05
N SER A 226 6.98 9.97 -19.82
CA SER A 226 8.01 9.42 -18.93
C SER A 226 7.42 8.81 -17.66
N HIS A 227 6.11 8.94 -17.46
CA HIS A 227 5.41 8.38 -16.31
C HIS A 227 4.00 7.97 -16.70
N VAL A 228 3.51 6.91 -16.06
CA VAL A 228 2.18 6.33 -16.31
C VAL A 228 1.55 5.87 -14.99
N GLY A 229 0.23 5.87 -14.94
CA GLY A 229 -0.55 5.22 -13.89
C GLY A 229 -1.93 4.80 -14.39
N ILE A 230 -2.73 4.20 -13.51
CA ILE A 230 -4.06 3.67 -13.82
C ILE A 230 -5.10 4.57 -13.15
N TYR A 231 -6.06 5.08 -13.92
CA TYR A 231 -7.13 5.92 -13.41
C TYR A 231 -8.15 5.11 -12.60
N LEU A 232 -8.50 5.61 -11.42
CA LEU A 232 -9.41 4.97 -10.46
C LEU A 232 -10.76 5.69 -10.36
N GLY A 233 -11.02 6.69 -11.20
CA GLY A 233 -12.16 7.60 -11.04
C GLY A 233 -11.88 8.73 -10.04
N ASN A 234 -12.77 9.72 -9.97
CA ASN A 234 -12.72 10.83 -9.02
C ASN A 234 -11.39 11.60 -9.00
N ASP A 235 -10.76 11.81 -10.16
CA ASP A 235 -9.41 12.42 -10.28
C ASP A 235 -8.31 11.66 -9.52
N LEU A 236 -8.52 10.39 -9.16
CA LEU A 236 -7.53 9.55 -8.50
C LEU A 236 -6.88 8.61 -9.50
N PHE A 237 -5.58 8.37 -9.32
CA PHE A 237 -4.85 7.38 -10.09
C PHE A 237 -3.82 6.68 -9.22
N ILE A 238 -3.53 5.42 -9.55
CA ILE A 238 -2.55 4.59 -8.86
C ILE A 238 -1.32 4.42 -9.74
N HIS A 239 -0.14 4.53 -9.14
CA HIS A 239 1.12 4.41 -9.86
C HIS A 239 2.29 4.06 -8.92
N ALA A 240 3.36 3.51 -9.48
CA ALA A 240 4.64 3.43 -8.79
C ALA A 240 5.27 4.83 -8.68
N SER A 241 5.31 5.41 -7.50
CA SER A 241 5.72 6.80 -7.26
C SER A 241 7.19 6.89 -6.84
N SER A 242 8.00 7.60 -7.63
CA SER A 242 9.38 7.91 -7.26
C SER A 242 9.47 8.86 -6.07
N LYS A 243 8.45 9.71 -5.86
CA LYS A 243 8.33 10.63 -4.73
C LYS A 243 7.97 9.86 -3.45
N ASN A 244 6.92 9.03 -3.51
CA ASN A 244 6.44 8.28 -2.35
C ASN A 244 7.25 6.98 -2.10
N LYS A 245 8.21 6.68 -2.97
CA LYS A 245 9.10 5.50 -2.94
C LYS A 245 8.38 4.15 -3.02
N LYS A 246 7.12 4.15 -3.46
CA LYS A 246 6.27 2.95 -3.54
C LYS A 246 5.10 3.14 -4.50
N VAL A 247 4.38 2.06 -4.80
CA VAL A 247 3.06 2.12 -5.44
C VAL A 247 2.08 2.81 -4.49
N SER A 248 1.45 3.88 -4.97
CA SER A 248 0.58 4.75 -4.19
C SER A 248 -0.52 5.35 -5.05
N ILE A 249 -1.56 5.87 -4.40
CA ILE A 249 -2.64 6.61 -5.04
C ILE A 249 -2.39 8.10 -4.85
N ASP A 250 -2.41 8.86 -5.94
CA ASP A 250 -2.30 10.32 -5.94
C ASP A 250 -3.47 10.93 -6.71
N SER A 251 -3.66 12.24 -6.59
CA SER A 251 -4.71 12.97 -7.31
C SER A 251 -4.16 13.69 -8.54
N LEU A 252 -4.86 13.55 -9.68
CA LEU A 252 -4.65 14.31 -10.91
C LEU A 252 -4.84 15.82 -10.72
N LYS A 253 -5.58 16.25 -9.69
CA LYS A 253 -5.78 17.66 -9.34
C LYS A 253 -4.58 18.29 -8.65
N THR A 254 -3.63 17.48 -8.18
CA THR A 254 -2.38 17.99 -7.57
C THR A 254 -1.64 18.84 -8.60
N PRO A 255 -1.18 20.07 -8.28
CA PRO A 255 -0.55 20.96 -9.26
C PRO A 255 0.61 20.33 -10.04
N TYR A 256 1.36 19.42 -9.41
CA TYR A 256 2.44 18.68 -10.05
C TYR A 256 1.95 17.81 -11.22
N TYR A 257 0.92 16.99 -10.99
CA TYR A 257 0.34 16.09 -11.98
C TYR A 257 -0.55 16.83 -12.97
N PHE A 258 -1.30 17.83 -12.51
CA PHE A 258 -2.17 18.64 -13.34
C PHE A 258 -1.38 19.27 -14.50
N LYS A 259 -0.25 19.93 -14.20
CA LYS A 259 0.60 20.60 -15.19
C LYS A 259 1.35 19.64 -16.13
N ARG A 260 1.49 18.37 -15.75
CA ARG A 260 2.32 17.38 -16.46
C ARG A 260 1.52 16.34 -17.21
N PHE A 261 0.20 16.32 -17.04
CA PHE A 261 -0.70 15.42 -17.73
C PHE A 261 -0.63 15.69 -19.24
N ILE A 262 -0.53 14.62 -20.03
CA ILE A 262 -0.40 14.72 -21.49
C ILE A 262 -1.42 13.89 -22.26
N GLY A 263 -2.29 13.14 -21.58
CA GLY A 263 -3.34 12.35 -22.21
C GLY A 263 -3.62 11.03 -21.47
N GLY A 264 -4.81 10.49 -21.73
CA GLY A 264 -5.22 9.16 -21.32
C GLY A 264 -5.16 8.16 -22.49
N LYS A 265 -5.02 6.87 -22.18
CA LYS A 265 -5.20 5.76 -23.12
C LYS A 265 -6.17 4.72 -22.59
N ARG A 266 -7.11 4.33 -23.44
CA ARG A 266 -8.07 3.26 -23.16
C ARG A 266 -7.73 2.02 -23.95
N PHE A 267 -7.81 0.89 -23.26
CA PHE A 267 -7.70 -0.43 -23.87
C PHE A 267 -9.08 -1.06 -23.76
N ILE A 268 -9.69 -1.34 -24.91
CA ILE A 268 -10.96 -2.05 -24.96
C ILE A 268 -10.69 -3.45 -24.45
N ILE A 269 -11.37 -3.83 -23.37
CA ILE A 269 -11.42 -5.21 -22.95
C ILE A 269 -12.68 -5.78 -23.60
N ASP A 270 -12.51 -6.47 -24.72
CA ASP A 270 -13.62 -7.22 -25.29
C ASP A 270 -14.04 -8.29 -24.29
N ASN A 271 -15.33 -8.36 -23.98
CA ASN A 271 -15.94 -9.45 -23.22
C ASN A 271 -15.93 -10.79 -24.00
N ALA A 272 -15.15 -10.91 -25.06
CA ALA A 272 -15.24 -11.97 -26.06
C ALA A 272 -14.60 -13.30 -25.66
N GLU A 273 -13.91 -13.41 -24.51
CA GLU A 273 -13.33 -14.69 -24.06
C GLU A 273 -14.16 -15.42 -22.99
N ILE A 274 -15.32 -14.89 -22.57
CA ILE A 274 -16.22 -15.61 -21.65
C ILE A 274 -17.15 -16.60 -22.41
N GLU A 275 -17.30 -16.47 -23.73
CA GLU A 275 -18.16 -17.38 -24.51
C GLU A 275 -17.53 -18.75 -24.83
N ILE A 276 -16.21 -18.91 -24.76
CA ILE A 276 -15.56 -20.18 -25.12
C ILE A 276 -15.69 -21.23 -24.00
N THR A 277 -15.72 -20.81 -22.73
CA THR A 277 -15.76 -21.75 -21.59
C THR A 277 -17.17 -22.25 -21.28
N LYS A 278 -18.23 -21.55 -21.74
CA LYS A 278 -19.62 -21.99 -21.53
C LYS A 278 -20.05 -23.12 -22.47
N GLN A 279 -19.50 -23.18 -23.69
CA GLN A 279 -19.87 -24.22 -24.65
C GLN A 279 -19.14 -25.57 -24.44
N LEU A 280 -18.04 -25.59 -23.68
CA LEU A 280 -17.30 -26.83 -23.41
C LEU A 280 -17.79 -27.59 -22.17
N ASN A 281 -18.60 -26.96 -21.31
CA ASN A 281 -19.13 -27.57 -20.09
C ASN A 281 -20.62 -27.93 -20.17
N GLU A 282 -21.29 -27.63 -21.29
CA GLU A 282 -22.71 -27.97 -21.54
C GLU A 282 -22.91 -28.84 -22.79
N GLY A 283 -21.82 -29.45 -23.32
CA GLY A 283 -21.83 -30.35 -24.49
C GLY A 283 -21.51 -31.80 -24.14
#